data_AF-A0A7V6C7H8-F1
#
_entry.id   AF-A0A7V6C7H8-F1
#
_cell.length_a   1.000
_cell.length_b   1.000
_cell.length_c   1.000
_cell.angle_alpha   90.00
_cell.angle_beta   90.00
_cell.angle_gamma   90.00
#
_symmetry.space_group_name_H-M   'P 1'
#
loop_
_entity.id
_entity.type
_entity.pdbx_description
1 polymer ?
#
loop_
_entity_poly.entity_id
_entity_poly.type
_entity_poly.pdbx_seq_one_letter_code
_entity_poly.pdbx_strand_id
1 'polypeptide(L)'
;MNHMTSQFKSTDKVNTFDKIISLGCNCELTWNIRNYFGIECAYPMDWWITPFQALEKLLENRFHDLFNINNLEVSEDLLTVRDKYYNLLYHHDFKKTEDDKIIEDCIEQQIPLLKQKYTMLVERFFKDPENKRVLFIRNRDGNIPHLDPDTTPMDRTGIPLNSCTLSWRNCSLILK
;
A
#
# COMPACT_ATOMS: atom_id res chain seq x y z
N MET A 1 -23.65 -38.39 -37.04
CA MET A 1 -22.43 -37.68 -36.61
C MET A 1 -22.85 -36.69 -35.53
N ASN A 2 -22.49 -36.99 -34.29
CA ASN A 2 -22.91 -36.24 -33.11
C ASN A 2 -21.95 -35.07 -32.89
N HIS A 3 -22.40 -33.82 -33.08
CA HIS A 3 -21.70 -32.66 -32.54
C HIS A 3 -22.16 -32.44 -31.10
N MET A 4 -21.41 -33.01 -30.15
CA MET A 4 -21.45 -32.57 -28.76
C MET A 4 -20.75 -31.21 -28.67
N THR A 5 -21.52 -30.13 -28.63
CA THR A 5 -21.01 -28.87 -28.08
C THR A 5 -20.93 -29.01 -26.57
N SER A 6 -19.72 -29.24 -26.07
CA SER A 6 -19.39 -29.18 -24.65
C SER A 6 -19.65 -27.75 -24.15
N GLN A 7 -20.79 -27.54 -23.49
CA GLN A 7 -20.99 -26.41 -22.61
C GLN A 7 -20.04 -26.58 -21.42
N PHE A 8 -18.92 -25.86 -21.43
CA PHE A 8 -18.20 -25.58 -20.18
C PHE A 8 -19.07 -24.64 -19.35
N LYS A 9 -19.96 -25.22 -18.54
CA LYS A 9 -20.50 -24.53 -17.37
C LYS A 9 -19.39 -24.50 -16.33
N SER A 10 -18.67 -23.39 -16.24
CA SER A 10 -17.86 -23.10 -15.06
C SER A 10 -18.80 -23.03 -13.85
N THR A 11 -18.70 -24.02 -12.96
CA THR A 11 -19.41 -24.09 -11.68
C THR A 11 -18.48 -23.79 -10.51
N ASP A 12 -17.46 -22.96 -10.73
CA ASP A 12 -16.40 -22.80 -9.75
C ASP A 12 -16.55 -21.48 -8.97
N LYS A 13 -16.83 -21.66 -7.67
CA LYS A 13 -16.92 -20.66 -6.57
C LYS A 13 -16.78 -19.20 -7.00
N VAL A 14 -17.91 -18.51 -7.05
CA VAL A 14 -18.00 -17.05 -6.98
C VAL A 14 -17.02 -16.54 -5.93
N ASN A 15 -16.13 -15.65 -6.31
CA ASN A 15 -15.08 -15.14 -5.43
C ASN A 15 -15.74 -14.55 -4.16
N THR A 16 -15.42 -15.11 -2.99
CA THR A 16 -16.23 -14.97 -1.74
C THR A 16 -15.58 -14.02 -0.74
N PHE A 17 -15.08 -12.87 -1.20
CA PHE A 17 -14.51 -11.85 -0.31
C PHE A 17 -15.41 -10.62 -0.28
N ASP A 18 -15.72 -10.15 0.93
CA ASP A 18 -16.50 -8.94 1.16
C ASP A 18 -15.65 -7.68 0.90
N LYS A 19 -14.33 -7.81 1.04
CA LYS A 19 -13.36 -6.74 0.78
C LYS A 19 -12.11 -7.30 0.10
N ILE A 20 -11.55 -6.50 -0.79
CA ILE A 20 -10.26 -6.74 -1.40
C ILE A 20 -9.43 -5.47 -1.18
N ILE A 21 -8.25 -5.61 -0.60
CA ILE A 21 -7.44 -4.49 -0.11
C ILE A 21 -6.01 -4.64 -0.62
N SER A 22 -5.49 -3.61 -1.28
CA SER A 22 -4.08 -3.56 -1.67
C SER A 22 -3.19 -3.34 -0.45
N LEU A 23 -2.09 -4.08 -0.36
CA LEU A 23 -1.00 -3.83 0.60
C LEU A 23 0.18 -3.09 -0.08
N GLY A 24 -0.11 -2.30 -1.11
CA GLY A 24 0.87 -1.49 -1.84
C GLY A 24 1.73 -2.32 -2.78
N CYS A 25 3.04 -2.10 -2.74
CA CYS A 25 4.04 -2.51 -3.74
C CYS A 25 4.20 -1.47 -4.85
N ASN A 26 3.18 -1.31 -5.70
CA ASN A 26 3.15 -0.28 -6.73
C ASN A 26 1.71 0.17 -7.06
N CYS A 27 1.59 1.29 -7.77
CA CYS A 27 0.29 1.85 -8.15
C CYS A 27 -0.46 1.03 -9.22
N GLU A 28 0.27 0.29 -10.07
CA GLU A 28 -0.31 -0.60 -11.09
C GLU A 28 -1.16 -1.71 -10.49
N LEU A 29 -0.75 -2.26 -9.34
CA LEU A 29 -1.53 -3.27 -8.62
C LEU A 29 -2.93 -2.76 -8.29
N THR A 30 -3.00 -1.56 -7.71
CA THR A 30 -4.28 -0.94 -7.34
C THR A 30 -5.14 -0.69 -8.56
N TRP A 31 -4.56 -0.20 -9.66
CA TRP A 31 -5.30 0.00 -10.91
C TRP A 31 -5.92 -1.31 -11.41
N ASN A 32 -5.14 -2.39 -11.43
CA ASN A 32 -5.60 -3.72 -11.84
C ASN A 32 -6.70 -4.26 -10.92
N ILE A 33 -6.54 -4.14 -9.59
CA ILE A 33 -7.53 -4.57 -8.60
C ILE A 33 -8.85 -3.84 -8.82
N ARG A 34 -8.82 -2.51 -8.98
CA ARG A 34 -10.03 -1.71 -9.18
C ARG A 34 -10.73 -2.06 -10.49
N ASN A 35 -9.96 -2.18 -11.58
CA ASN A 35 -10.51 -2.51 -12.90
C ASN A 35 -11.12 -3.93 -12.93
N TYR A 36 -10.47 -4.92 -12.30
CA TYR A 36 -10.93 -6.31 -12.34
C TYR A 36 -12.07 -6.59 -11.36
N PHE A 37 -12.01 -6.05 -10.14
CA PHE A 37 -12.98 -6.35 -9.08
C PHE A 37 -14.05 -5.26 -8.87
N GLY A 38 -13.97 -4.13 -9.58
CA GLY A 38 -14.92 -3.02 -9.43
C GLY A 38 -14.84 -2.33 -8.06
N ILE A 39 -13.65 -2.24 -7.47
CA ILE A 39 -13.46 -1.59 -6.16
C ILE A 39 -13.44 -0.07 -6.32
N GLU A 40 -14.35 0.60 -5.62
CA GLU A 40 -14.47 2.06 -5.69
C GLU A 40 -13.83 2.79 -4.51
N CYS A 41 -13.58 2.10 -3.39
CA CYS A 41 -12.98 2.70 -2.21
C CYS A 41 -11.45 2.66 -2.24
N ALA A 42 -10.82 3.74 -1.75
CA ALA A 42 -9.37 3.81 -1.60
C ALA A 42 -8.90 3.36 -0.21
N TYR A 43 -7.68 2.82 -0.15
CA TYR A 43 -6.92 2.51 1.07
C TYR A 43 -5.56 3.23 1.07
N PRO A 44 -4.85 3.30 2.22
CA PRO A 44 -3.63 4.10 2.34
C PRO A 44 -2.54 3.75 1.32
N MET A 45 -2.30 2.45 1.11
CA MET A 45 -1.18 1.99 0.28
C MET A 45 -1.52 1.90 -1.21
N ASP A 46 -2.71 2.33 -1.63
CA ASP A 46 -3.19 2.18 -3.01
C ASP A 46 -2.29 2.88 -4.03
N TRP A 47 -1.70 4.02 -3.66
CA TRP A 47 -0.94 4.88 -4.57
C TRP A 47 0.52 5.05 -4.16
N TRP A 48 0.96 4.24 -3.20
CA TRP A 48 2.31 4.30 -2.68
C TRP A 48 3.14 3.21 -3.31
N ILE A 49 4.40 3.56 -3.50
CA ILE A 49 5.42 2.54 -3.58
C ILE A 49 5.78 2.15 -2.16
N THR A 50 5.57 0.88 -1.85
CA THR A 50 5.72 0.35 -0.50
C THR A 50 6.61 -0.87 -0.56
N PRO A 51 7.92 -0.76 -0.23
CA PRO A 51 8.79 -1.91 0.00
C PRO A 51 8.20 -2.88 1.02
N PHE A 52 8.66 -4.13 1.03
CA PHE A 52 8.09 -5.13 1.94
C PHE A 52 8.37 -4.79 3.41
N GLN A 53 9.59 -4.34 3.72
CA GLN A 53 9.98 -3.91 5.06
C GLN A 53 9.18 -2.68 5.52
N ALA A 54 8.90 -1.77 4.59
CA ALA A 54 8.04 -0.61 4.85
C ALA A 54 6.62 -1.02 5.24
N LEU A 55 6.06 -2.04 4.57
CA LEU A 55 4.73 -2.58 4.90
C LEU A 55 4.69 -3.13 6.33
N GLU A 56 5.66 -3.95 6.72
CA GLU A 56 5.74 -4.49 8.08
C GLU A 56 5.80 -3.35 9.10
N LYS A 57 6.74 -2.40 8.90
CA LYS A 57 6.90 -1.24 9.77
C LYS A 57 5.64 -0.38 9.87
N LEU A 58 4.92 -0.18 8.76
CA LEU A 58 3.65 0.56 8.73
C LEU A 58 2.57 -0.13 9.56
N LEU A 59 2.44 -1.45 9.43
CA LEU A 59 1.43 -2.22 10.16
C LEU A 59 1.74 -2.23 11.66
N GLU A 60 3.00 -2.48 12.05
CA GLU A 60 3.44 -2.46 13.45
C GLU A 60 3.23 -1.11 14.12
N ASN A 61 3.61 -0.03 13.43
CA ASN A 61 3.49 1.34 13.96
C ASN A 61 2.11 1.95 13.70
N ARG A 62 1.16 1.19 13.14
CA ARG A 62 -0.19 1.65 12.79
C ARG A 62 -0.21 2.97 12.02
N PHE A 63 0.69 3.11 11.04
CA PHE A 63 0.82 4.30 10.20
C PHE A 63 1.09 5.59 11.02
N HIS A 64 1.79 5.49 12.14
CA HIS A 64 2.10 6.64 13.00
C HIS A 64 2.91 7.70 12.24
N ASP A 65 2.52 8.96 12.39
CA ASP A 65 3.24 10.15 11.93
C ASP A 65 3.63 10.16 10.44
N LEU A 66 2.76 9.61 9.58
CA LEU A 66 2.85 9.78 8.12
C LEU A 66 2.95 11.27 7.75
N PHE A 67 3.71 11.59 6.70
CA PHE A 67 3.93 12.96 6.22
C PHE A 67 4.57 13.88 7.26
N ASN A 68 5.43 13.36 8.14
CA ASN A 68 6.31 14.21 8.95
C ASN A 68 7.33 14.89 8.04
N ILE A 69 7.27 16.22 7.94
CA ILE A 69 8.14 17.03 7.07
C ILE A 69 9.63 16.72 7.25
N ASN A 70 10.08 16.42 8.48
CA ASN A 70 11.48 16.13 8.76
C ASN A 70 11.97 14.80 8.14
N ASN A 71 11.02 13.91 7.83
CA ASN A 71 11.28 12.62 7.19
C ASN A 71 11.05 12.67 5.68
N LEU A 72 10.50 13.77 5.14
CA LEU A 72 10.24 13.90 3.72
C LEU A 72 11.45 14.43 2.96
N GLU A 73 11.60 13.96 1.73
CA GLU A 73 12.61 14.41 0.79
C GLU A 73 12.03 14.32 -0.62
N VAL A 74 12.15 15.39 -1.41
CA VAL A 74 11.79 15.33 -2.84
C VAL A 74 12.94 14.66 -3.57
N SER A 75 12.64 13.70 -4.45
CA SER A 75 13.68 13.04 -5.26
C SER A 75 14.36 14.03 -6.21
N GLU A 76 15.63 13.78 -6.55
CA GLU A 76 16.41 14.66 -7.43
C GLU A 76 15.76 14.88 -8.81
N ASP A 77 15.04 13.88 -9.32
CA ASP A 77 14.30 13.96 -10.58
C ASP A 77 12.94 14.67 -10.45
N LEU A 78 12.57 15.08 -9.24
CA LEU A 78 11.28 15.69 -8.85
C LEU A 78 10.07 14.83 -9.23
N LEU A 79 10.19 13.51 -9.33
CA LEU A 79 9.07 12.62 -9.66
C LEU A 79 8.33 12.08 -8.44
N THR A 80 8.93 12.19 -7.26
CA THR A 80 8.34 11.64 -6.03
C THR A 80 8.78 12.38 -4.78
N VAL A 81 8.03 12.15 -3.70
CA VAL A 81 8.44 12.51 -2.35
C VAL A 81 8.69 11.22 -1.58
N ARG A 82 9.91 11.05 -1.08
CA ARG A 82 10.33 9.92 -0.26
C ARG A 82 10.02 10.20 1.21
N ASP A 83 9.39 9.23 1.87
CA ASP A 83 9.36 9.14 3.33
C ASP A 83 10.56 8.32 3.77
N LYS A 84 11.57 8.96 4.33
CA LYS A 84 12.80 8.30 4.77
C LYS A 84 12.60 7.43 6.01
N TYR A 85 11.57 7.69 6.82
CA TYR A 85 11.32 6.90 8.02
C TYR A 85 10.73 5.55 7.65
N TYR A 86 9.68 5.51 6.83
CA TYR A 86 9.08 4.25 6.39
C TYR A 86 9.72 3.67 5.13
N ASN A 87 10.56 4.43 4.43
CA ASN A 87 11.07 4.12 3.09
C ASN A 87 9.95 3.97 2.04
N LEU A 88 9.02 4.94 2.00
CA LEU A 88 7.90 5.00 1.05
C LEU A 88 8.15 6.01 -0.06
N LEU A 89 7.52 5.83 -1.23
CA LEU A 89 7.47 6.85 -2.27
C LEU A 89 6.03 7.29 -2.55
N TYR A 90 5.80 8.60 -2.51
CA TYR A 90 4.52 9.26 -2.70
C TYR A 90 4.40 9.89 -4.10
N HIS A 91 4.35 9.08 -5.16
CA HIS A 91 4.33 9.58 -6.55
C HIS A 91 3.11 10.43 -6.92
N HIS A 92 1.99 10.27 -6.22
CA HIS A 92 0.70 10.81 -6.65
C HIS A 92 0.00 11.68 -5.60
N ASP A 93 0.61 11.89 -4.44
CA ASP A 93 -0.05 12.60 -3.33
C ASP A 93 0.22 14.10 -3.34
N PHE A 94 1.38 14.52 -3.82
CA PHE A 94 1.76 15.92 -3.85
C PHE A 94 1.44 16.55 -5.20
N LYS A 95 1.15 17.85 -5.17
CA LYS A 95 0.91 18.67 -6.37
C LYS A 95 2.12 18.63 -7.30
N LYS A 96 1.79 18.57 -8.59
CA LYS A 96 2.75 18.54 -9.68
C LYS A 96 2.50 19.66 -10.68
N THR A 97 3.53 20.00 -11.43
CA THR A 97 3.45 20.85 -12.63
C THR A 97 2.78 20.10 -13.78
N GLU A 98 2.53 20.80 -14.89
CA GLU A 98 2.00 20.19 -16.11
C GLU A 98 2.93 19.11 -16.69
N ASP A 99 4.24 19.20 -16.43
CA ASP A 99 5.26 18.22 -16.83
C ASP A 99 5.45 17.06 -15.83
N ASP A 100 4.47 16.83 -14.94
CA ASP A 100 4.47 15.76 -13.93
C ASP A 100 5.62 15.82 -12.90
N LYS A 101 6.15 17.03 -12.63
CA LYS A 101 7.20 17.27 -11.62
C LYS A 101 6.62 17.85 -10.32
N ILE A 102 7.11 17.38 -9.18
CA ILE A 102 6.73 17.84 -7.84
C ILE A 102 7.08 19.33 -7.68
N ILE A 103 6.15 20.10 -7.11
CA ILE A 103 6.35 21.51 -6.79
C ILE A 103 6.90 21.63 -5.36
N GLU A 104 8.23 21.73 -5.22
CA GLU A 104 8.95 21.68 -3.94
C GLU A 104 8.54 22.81 -2.96
N ASP A 105 8.44 24.05 -3.45
CA ASP A 105 8.15 25.24 -2.62
C ASP A 105 6.79 25.18 -1.89
N CYS A 106 5.93 24.23 -2.23
CA CYS A 106 4.61 24.08 -1.62
C CYS A 106 4.38 22.75 -0.87
N ILE A 107 5.44 21.95 -0.63
CA ILE A 107 5.32 20.66 0.06
C ILE A 107 4.71 20.82 1.46
N GLU A 108 5.29 21.69 2.29
CA GLU A 108 4.85 21.85 3.69
C GLU A 108 3.39 22.29 3.80
N GLN A 109 2.95 23.16 2.89
CA GLN A 109 1.57 23.68 2.84
C GLN A 109 0.53 22.59 2.53
N GLN A 110 0.94 21.48 1.90
CA GLN A 110 0.05 20.37 1.55
C GLN A 110 -0.10 19.34 2.66
N ILE A 111 0.86 19.28 3.60
CA ILE A 111 0.91 18.27 4.66
C ILE A 111 -0.37 18.20 5.50
N PRO A 112 -1.00 19.31 5.94
CA PRO A 112 -2.22 19.23 6.74
C PRO A 112 -3.36 18.48 6.04
N LEU A 113 -3.57 18.75 4.75
CA LEU A 113 -4.60 18.10 3.95
C LEU A 113 -4.27 16.63 3.67
N LEU A 114 -2.99 16.32 3.43
CA LEU A 114 -2.52 14.94 3.27
C LEU A 114 -2.71 14.12 4.54
N LYS A 115 -2.30 14.67 5.70
CA LYS A 115 -2.53 14.03 7.01
C LYS A 115 -4.01 13.78 7.23
N GLN A 116 -4.88 14.76 6.99
CA GLN A 116 -6.33 14.58 7.11
C GLN A 116 -6.88 13.46 6.20
N LYS A 117 -6.51 13.47 4.91
CA LYS A 117 -6.89 12.43 3.94
C LYS A 117 -6.47 11.05 4.44
N TYR A 118 -5.20 10.90 4.83
CA TYR A 118 -4.65 9.60 5.18
C TYR A 118 -5.07 9.10 6.56
N THR A 119 -5.39 9.97 7.51
CA THR A 119 -6.08 9.58 8.74
C THR A 119 -7.38 8.83 8.41
N MET A 120 -8.22 9.39 7.53
CA MET A 120 -9.47 8.71 7.12
C MET A 120 -9.23 7.38 6.40
N LEU A 121 -8.20 7.30 5.54
CA LEU A 121 -7.88 6.07 4.83
C LEU A 121 -7.34 4.99 5.78
N VAL A 122 -6.52 5.37 6.77
CA VAL A 122 -5.98 4.45 7.77
C VAL A 122 -7.08 3.94 8.70
N GLU A 123 -7.99 4.82 9.14
CA GLU A 123 -9.18 4.42 9.89
C GLU A 123 -10.02 3.41 9.11
N ARG A 124 -10.27 3.68 7.82
CA ARG A 124 -10.97 2.75 6.93
C ARG A 124 -10.22 1.42 6.81
N PHE A 125 -8.91 1.45 6.62
CA PHE A 125 -8.08 0.24 6.49
C PHE A 125 -8.20 -0.71 7.68
N PHE A 126 -8.28 -0.19 8.90
CA PHE A 126 -8.47 -1.01 10.09
C PHE A 126 -9.92 -1.43 10.33
N LYS A 127 -10.87 -0.54 10.03
CA LYS A 127 -12.30 -0.78 10.30
C LYS A 127 -12.96 -1.70 9.28
N ASP A 128 -12.61 -1.58 8.00
CA ASP A 128 -13.29 -2.33 6.94
C ASP A 128 -13.14 -3.86 7.06
N PRO A 129 -11.98 -4.39 7.46
CA PRO A 129 -11.81 -5.83 7.67
C PRO A 129 -12.64 -6.44 8.80
N GLU A 130 -13.15 -5.64 9.74
CA GLU A 130 -13.89 -6.15 10.88
C GLU A 130 -15.13 -6.95 10.44
N ASN A 131 -15.21 -8.20 10.90
CA ASN A 131 -16.31 -9.14 10.60
C ASN A 131 -16.52 -9.43 9.11
N LYS A 132 -15.50 -9.21 8.27
CA LYS A 132 -15.54 -9.42 6.83
C LYS A 132 -14.49 -10.43 6.39
N ARG A 133 -14.77 -11.14 5.30
CA ARG A 133 -13.80 -11.94 4.58
C ARG A 133 -12.99 -11.02 3.68
N VAL A 134 -11.74 -10.78 4.05
CA VAL A 134 -10.86 -9.87 3.31
C VAL A 134 -9.81 -10.65 2.52
N LEU A 135 -9.62 -10.26 1.27
CA LEU A 135 -8.45 -10.63 0.49
C LEU A 135 -7.48 -9.45 0.46
N PHE A 136 -6.34 -9.62 1.11
CA PHE A 136 -5.22 -8.70 0.97
C PHE A 136 -4.39 -9.12 -0.25
N ILE A 137 -4.06 -8.17 -1.12
CA ILE A 137 -3.30 -8.43 -2.35
C ILE A 137 -2.02 -7.60 -2.35
N ARG A 138 -0.92 -8.24 -2.75
CA ARG A 138 0.39 -7.60 -2.94
C ARG A 138 1.18 -8.35 -4.01
N ASN A 139 1.95 -7.64 -4.82
CA ASN A 139 2.92 -8.27 -5.71
C ASN A 139 4.18 -8.71 -4.94
N ARG A 140 4.73 -9.87 -5.31
CA ARG A 140 5.95 -10.43 -4.70
C ARG A 140 7.18 -9.60 -5.05
N ASP A 141 7.24 -9.11 -6.28
CA ASP A 141 8.38 -8.38 -6.83
C ASP A 141 8.25 -6.89 -6.51
N GLY A 142 8.45 -6.55 -5.25
CA GLY A 142 8.63 -5.16 -4.80
C GLY A 142 10.03 -4.61 -5.11
N ASN A 143 10.73 -5.14 -6.11
CA ASN A 143 12.01 -4.59 -6.56
C ASN A 143 11.74 -3.29 -7.31
N ILE A 144 11.68 -2.23 -6.54
CA ILE A 144 11.52 -0.87 -7.02
C ILE A 144 12.94 -0.38 -7.34
N PRO A 145 13.30 -0.14 -8.62
CA PRO A 145 14.53 0.55 -8.91
C PRO A 145 14.50 1.92 -8.22
N HIS A 146 15.62 2.34 -7.64
CA HIS A 146 15.84 3.63 -6.94
C HIS A 146 15.54 3.71 -5.44
N LEU A 147 15.24 2.59 -4.76
CA LEU A 147 15.26 2.58 -3.29
C LEU A 147 16.55 1.94 -2.79
N ASP A 148 17.27 2.65 -1.93
CA ASP A 148 18.37 2.07 -1.17
C ASP A 148 17.87 0.82 -0.43
N PRO A 149 18.70 -0.22 -0.30
CA PRO A 149 18.39 -1.35 0.55
C PRO A 149 18.02 -0.85 1.94
N ASP A 150 16.92 -1.35 2.51
CA ASP A 150 16.58 -1.04 3.89
C ASP A 150 17.67 -1.62 4.81
N THR A 151 18.48 -0.74 5.40
CA THR A 151 19.57 -1.10 6.33
C THR A 151 19.10 -1.17 7.78
N THR A 152 17.78 -1.11 8.04
CA THR A 152 17.25 -1.23 9.40
C THR A 152 17.71 -2.57 10.01
N PRO A 153 18.37 -2.57 11.19
CA PRO A 153 18.80 -3.80 11.83
C PRO A 153 17.60 -4.68 12.19
N MET A 154 17.50 -5.84 11.56
CA MET A 154 16.48 -6.86 11.84
C MET A 154 17.06 -7.95 12.73
N ASP A 155 16.23 -8.57 13.56
CA ASP A 155 16.56 -9.77 14.31
C ASP A 155 16.56 -11.02 13.41
N ARG A 156 16.90 -12.18 13.97
CA ARG A 156 16.99 -13.45 13.21
C ARG A 156 15.64 -13.95 12.69
N THR A 157 14.53 -13.34 13.10
CA THR A 157 13.17 -13.65 12.65
C THR A 157 12.68 -12.67 11.59
N GLY A 158 13.50 -11.66 11.25
CA GLY A 158 13.14 -10.63 10.29
C GLY A 158 12.29 -9.53 10.90
N ILE A 159 12.40 -9.27 12.20
CA ILE A 159 11.69 -8.20 12.93
C ILE A 159 12.69 -7.08 13.28
N PRO A 160 12.36 -5.76 13.15
CA PRO A 160 13.29 -4.69 13.51
C PRO A 160 13.71 -4.81 14.98
N LEU A 161 15.01 -4.65 15.29
CA LEU A 161 15.57 -4.82 16.64
C LEU A 161 14.98 -3.87 17.71
N ASN A 162 14.26 -2.82 17.28
CA ASN A 162 13.57 -1.86 18.15
C ASN A 162 12.03 -1.95 18.08
N SER A 163 11.47 -2.99 17.45
CA SER A 163 10.02 -3.18 17.40
C SER A 163 9.50 -3.62 18.78
N CYS A 164 8.36 -3.06 19.18
CA CYS A 164 7.64 -3.50 20.37
C CYS A 164 6.59 -4.51 19.91
N THR A 165 6.71 -5.77 20.32
CA THR A 165 5.79 -6.85 19.92
C THR A 165 4.39 -6.62 20.50
N LEU A 166 3.47 -6.14 19.67
CA LEU A 166 2.03 -6.10 19.95
C LEU A 166 1.34 -7.26 19.22
N SER A 167 0.75 -8.15 20.01
CA SER A 167 0.06 -9.37 19.56
C SER A 167 -1.16 -9.05 18.69
N TRP A 168 -1.10 -9.39 17.40
CA TRP A 168 -2.26 -9.48 16.50
C TRP A 168 -3.05 -10.76 16.80
N ARG A 169 -4.19 -10.66 17.50
CA ARG A 169 -5.17 -11.75 17.54
C ARG A 169 -6.20 -11.53 16.42
N ASN A 170 -6.30 -12.52 15.53
CA ASN A 170 -7.39 -12.76 14.55
C ASN A 170 -7.33 -12.09 13.17
N CYS A 171 -6.23 -12.26 12.41
CA CYS A 171 -6.30 -12.23 10.93
C CYS A 171 -5.30 -13.22 10.33
N SER A 172 -5.80 -14.18 9.53
CA SER A 172 -4.94 -15.05 8.72
C SER A 172 -4.52 -14.30 7.47
N LEU A 173 -3.26 -13.86 7.43
CA LEU A 173 -2.63 -13.33 6.22
C LEU A 173 -2.27 -14.52 5.32
N ILE A 174 -3.01 -14.74 4.23
CA ILE A 174 -2.61 -15.71 3.20
C ILE A 174 -1.78 -14.95 2.17
N LEU A 175 -0.46 -15.11 2.23
CA LEU A 175 0.45 -14.72 1.15
C LEU A 175 0.50 -15.89 0.16
N LYS A 176 0.16 -15.64 -1.11
CA LYS A 176 0.43 -16.55 -2.23
C LYS A 176 1.47 -15.91 -3.14
#